data_AF-A0A660YTF4-F1
#
_entry.id   AF-A0A660YTF4-F1
#
_cell.length_a   1.000
_cell.length_b   1.000
_cell.length_c   1.000
_cell.angle_alpha   90.00
_cell.angle_beta   90.00
_cell.angle_gamma   90.00
#
_symmetry.space_group_name_H-M   'P 1'
#
loop_
_entity.id
_entity.type
_entity.pdbx_description
1 polymer ?
#
loop_
_entity_poly.entity_id
_entity_poly.type
_entity_poly.pdbx_seq_one_letter_code
_entity_poly.pdbx_strand_id
1 'polypeptide(L)'
;MSLLRNSIRFVFLACLFMNSITFSQQRAVTEGGKTVILYNDGTWKYDTSIPYEADSNAFRDTYWGMTKTQVKAVEKSELVKEDTDLLVYKGNVAELNCYILYIFVDGLLVRGKYVIIEEHSNRNDYISDSKKLKNLLQEKYKKPSKDEIYWKNDLYRDEYQSWGFAVSLGHLVYFTEWKTPTTDINLGLYGENYDITLAVEYISTKYKGLEEAAKKKKAKSKL
;
A
#
# COMPACT_ATOMS: atom_id res chain seq x y z
N MET A 1 80.19 -23.60 -2.71
CA MET A 1 80.31 -22.22 -2.19
C MET A 1 79.54 -21.31 -3.12
N SER A 2 78.35 -20.84 -2.71
CA SER A 2 77.55 -19.76 -3.33
C SER A 2 77.01 -19.98 -4.76
N LEU A 3 75.81 -19.57 -5.19
CA LEU A 3 74.58 -19.02 -4.60
C LEU A 3 73.47 -19.17 -5.68
N LEU A 4 72.23 -19.09 -5.20
CA LEU A 4 70.95 -19.19 -5.91
C LEU A 4 70.80 -18.28 -7.15
N ARG A 5 69.90 -18.70 -8.07
CA ARG A 5 68.97 -17.75 -8.71
C ARG A 5 67.60 -18.40 -8.98
N ASN A 6 66.65 -18.12 -8.09
CA ASN A 6 65.22 -18.41 -8.26
C ASN A 6 64.64 -17.61 -9.43
N SER A 7 63.97 -18.26 -10.37
CA SER A 7 63.10 -17.62 -11.36
C SER A 7 61.64 -17.92 -11.01
N ILE A 8 60.94 -16.90 -10.50
CA ILE A 8 59.50 -16.91 -10.24
C ILE A 8 58.76 -16.96 -11.59
N ARG A 9 57.94 -17.99 -11.82
CA ARG A 9 56.98 -18.02 -12.93
C ARG A 9 55.64 -17.47 -12.42
N PHE A 10 55.23 -16.31 -12.95
CA PHE A 10 53.88 -15.80 -12.76
C PHE A 10 52.90 -16.63 -13.59
N VAL A 11 51.96 -17.31 -12.91
CA VAL A 11 50.77 -17.91 -13.53
C VAL A 11 49.71 -16.82 -13.61
N PHE A 12 49.38 -16.35 -14.80
CA PHE A 12 48.21 -15.52 -15.04
C PHE A 12 46.96 -16.40 -14.99
N LEU A 13 46.28 -16.41 -13.86
CA LEU A 13 44.93 -16.97 -13.71
C LEU A 13 43.94 -15.94 -14.24
N ALA A 14 43.49 -16.09 -15.48
CA ALA A 14 42.40 -15.29 -16.03
C ALA A 14 41.08 -15.74 -15.39
N CYS A 15 40.71 -15.10 -14.27
CA CYS A 15 39.38 -15.21 -13.70
C CYS A 15 38.38 -14.54 -14.65
N LEU A 16 37.71 -15.35 -15.47
CA LEU A 16 36.47 -14.97 -16.15
C LEU A 16 35.38 -14.79 -15.08
N PHE A 17 35.20 -13.56 -14.60
CA PHE A 17 34.00 -13.20 -13.86
C PHE A 17 32.82 -13.22 -14.84
N MET A 18 32.10 -14.34 -14.89
CA MET A 18 30.72 -14.35 -15.38
C MET A 18 29.90 -13.49 -14.41
N ASN A 19 29.71 -12.22 -14.77
CA ASN A 19 28.71 -11.37 -14.14
C ASN A 19 27.34 -11.93 -14.51
N SER A 20 26.77 -12.75 -13.64
CA SER A 20 25.36 -13.12 -13.68
C SER A 20 24.53 -11.89 -13.31
N ILE A 21 24.25 -11.02 -14.29
CA ILE A 21 23.24 -9.98 -14.12
C ILE A 21 21.90 -10.71 -14.03
N THR A 22 21.38 -10.89 -12.82
CA THR A 22 19.99 -11.30 -12.61
C THR A 22 19.08 -10.16 -13.03
N PHE A 23 18.69 -10.16 -14.29
CA PHE A 23 17.87 -9.10 -14.86
C PHE A 23 16.39 -9.35 -14.55
N SER A 24 15.74 -8.38 -13.91
CA SER A 24 14.29 -8.38 -13.66
C SER A 24 13.55 -8.21 -14.99
N GLN A 25 12.64 -9.12 -15.34
CA GLN A 25 11.78 -8.97 -16.53
C GLN A 25 11.06 -7.62 -16.50
N GLN A 26 11.12 -6.88 -17.61
CA GLN A 26 10.39 -5.62 -17.78
C GLN A 26 8.94 -5.92 -18.19
N ARG A 27 8.00 -5.27 -17.51
CA ARG A 27 6.55 -5.38 -17.79
C ARG A 27 5.99 -4.02 -18.20
N ALA A 28 5.07 -4.02 -19.14
CA ALA A 28 4.28 -2.86 -19.53
C ALA A 28 2.79 -3.21 -19.57
N VAL A 29 1.92 -2.20 -19.63
CA VAL A 29 0.46 -2.37 -19.72
C VAL A 29 -0.03 -1.73 -21.01
N THR A 30 -0.79 -2.47 -21.82
CA THR A 30 -1.39 -1.95 -23.06
C THR A 30 -2.51 -0.95 -22.74
N GLU A 31 -2.95 -0.17 -23.73
CA GLU A 31 -4.11 0.73 -23.57
C GLU A 31 -5.37 -0.01 -23.10
N GLY A 32 -5.51 -1.29 -23.47
CA GLY A 32 -6.58 -2.18 -23.02
C GLY A 32 -6.38 -2.81 -21.64
N GLY A 33 -5.35 -2.41 -20.88
CA GLY A 33 -5.10 -2.89 -19.52
C GLY A 33 -4.40 -4.26 -19.42
N LYS A 34 -3.95 -4.84 -20.54
CA LYS A 34 -3.29 -6.15 -20.52
C LYS A 34 -1.80 -5.99 -20.23
N THR A 35 -1.24 -6.81 -19.34
CA THR A 35 0.19 -6.81 -19.08
C THR A 35 0.95 -7.52 -20.21
N VAL A 36 2.06 -6.92 -20.65
CA VAL A 36 3.00 -7.52 -21.60
C VAL A 36 4.39 -7.61 -20.96
N ILE A 37 5.11 -8.69 -21.26
CA ILE A 37 6.52 -8.85 -20.94
C ILE A 37 7.31 -8.34 -22.14
N LEU A 38 8.21 -7.38 -21.90
CA LEU A 38 9.12 -6.83 -22.89
C LEU A 38 10.43 -7.60 -22.86
N TYR A 39 10.90 -8.00 -24.04
CA TYR A 39 12.17 -8.69 -24.23
C TYR A 39 13.22 -7.75 -24.82
N ASN A 40 14.49 -8.10 -24.61
CA ASN A 40 15.63 -7.29 -25.06
C ASN A 40 15.79 -7.26 -26.59
N ASP A 41 15.16 -8.20 -27.30
CA ASP A 41 15.12 -8.25 -28.76
C ASP A 41 14.04 -7.33 -29.36
N GLY A 42 13.38 -6.52 -28.51
CA GLY A 42 12.30 -5.62 -28.91
C GLY A 42 10.96 -6.33 -29.12
N THR A 43 10.91 -7.65 -28.93
CA THR A 43 9.64 -8.39 -28.95
C THR A 43 8.94 -8.26 -27.61
N TRP A 44 7.66 -8.58 -27.62
CA TRP A 44 6.85 -8.64 -26.42
C TRP A 44 5.89 -9.82 -26.50
N LYS A 45 5.49 -10.33 -25.34
CA LYS A 45 4.38 -11.27 -25.24
C LYS A 45 3.39 -10.80 -24.19
N TYR A 46 2.12 -11.16 -24.35
CA TYR A 46 1.20 -11.07 -23.22
C TYR A 46 1.77 -11.87 -22.05
N ASP A 47 1.72 -11.30 -20.86
CA ASP A 47 2.07 -12.03 -19.65
C ASP A 47 0.99 -13.09 -19.43
N THR A 48 1.28 -14.32 -19.85
CA THR A 48 0.42 -15.51 -19.70
C THR A 48 0.73 -16.27 -18.42
N SER A 49 1.58 -15.74 -17.52
CA SER A 49 1.57 -16.24 -16.15
C SER A 49 0.13 -16.14 -15.66
N ILE A 50 -0.34 -17.20 -14.99
CA ILE A 50 -1.74 -17.44 -14.59
C ILE A 50 -2.38 -16.08 -14.34
N PRO A 51 -3.48 -15.71 -15.05
CA PRO A 51 -4.14 -14.44 -14.82
C PRO A 51 -4.26 -14.33 -13.31
N TYR A 52 -3.57 -13.36 -12.71
CA TYR A 52 -3.89 -12.97 -11.36
C TYR A 52 -5.39 -12.70 -11.46
N GLU A 53 -6.22 -13.60 -10.93
CA GLU A 53 -7.66 -13.45 -11.03
C GLU A 53 -7.90 -12.06 -10.49
N ALA A 54 -8.23 -11.16 -11.42
CA ALA A 54 -8.51 -9.80 -11.08
C ALA A 54 -9.72 -9.95 -10.18
N ASP A 55 -9.50 -9.78 -8.88
CA ASP A 55 -10.59 -9.80 -7.93
C ASP A 55 -11.51 -8.69 -8.40
N SER A 56 -12.59 -9.07 -9.09
CA SER A 56 -13.60 -8.12 -9.49
C SER A 56 -14.10 -7.56 -8.18
N ASN A 57 -13.81 -6.27 -7.94
CA ASN A 57 -14.05 -5.55 -6.69
C ASN A 57 -12.92 -5.60 -5.64
N ALA A 58 -11.66 -5.51 -6.06
CA ALA A 58 -10.51 -5.33 -5.17
C ALA A 58 -10.66 -4.11 -4.24
N PHE A 59 -11.08 -2.98 -4.80
CA PHE A 59 -11.49 -1.79 -4.06
C PHE A 59 -12.59 -1.05 -4.85
N ARG A 60 -13.82 -1.02 -4.31
CA ARG A 60 -15.01 -0.53 -5.04
C ARG A 60 -15.13 -1.29 -6.38
N ASP A 61 -15.44 -0.61 -7.48
CA ASP A 61 -15.62 -1.22 -8.81
C ASP A 61 -14.30 -1.36 -9.60
N THR A 62 -13.17 -1.53 -8.90
CA THR A 62 -11.82 -1.61 -9.50
C THR A 62 -11.13 -2.96 -9.27
N TYR A 63 -10.04 -3.20 -10.00
CA TYR A 63 -9.09 -4.28 -9.76
C TYR A 63 -7.66 -3.74 -9.66
N TRP A 64 -6.79 -4.47 -8.96
CA TRP A 64 -5.38 -4.08 -8.81
C TRP A 64 -4.66 -4.08 -10.15
N GLY A 65 -3.87 -3.03 -10.40
CA GLY A 65 -3.16 -2.85 -11.67
C GLY A 65 -3.93 -2.02 -12.72
N MET A 66 -5.18 -1.60 -12.45
CA MET A 66 -5.85 -0.62 -13.29
C MET A 66 -5.02 0.65 -13.48
N THR A 67 -5.08 1.25 -14.67
CA THR A 67 -4.52 2.57 -14.93
C THR A 67 -5.43 3.68 -14.38
N LYS A 68 -4.89 4.89 -14.24
CA LYS A 68 -5.67 6.06 -13.82
C LYS A 68 -6.90 6.32 -14.70
N THR A 69 -6.75 6.18 -16.01
CA THR A 69 -7.83 6.34 -16.98
C THR A 69 -8.93 5.29 -16.77
N GLN A 70 -8.54 4.05 -16.51
CA GLN A 70 -9.50 2.97 -16.22
C GLN A 70 -10.27 3.23 -14.91
N VAL A 71 -9.57 3.69 -13.84
CA VAL A 71 -10.22 4.06 -12.58
C VAL A 71 -11.21 5.21 -12.78
N LYS A 72 -10.83 6.27 -13.51
CA LYS A 72 -11.71 7.41 -13.81
C LYS A 72 -12.95 7.02 -14.63
N ALA A 73 -12.87 5.97 -15.44
CA ALA A 73 -14.02 5.50 -16.21
C ALA A 73 -15.10 4.84 -15.33
N VAL A 74 -14.69 4.19 -14.24
CA VAL A 74 -15.60 3.43 -13.36
C VAL A 74 -16.02 4.22 -12.12
N GLU A 75 -15.14 5.03 -11.51
CA GLU A 75 -15.49 5.82 -10.33
C GLU A 75 -16.43 6.97 -10.70
N LYS A 76 -17.55 7.07 -9.97
CA LYS A 76 -18.63 8.03 -10.22
C LYS A 76 -18.70 9.16 -9.17
N SER A 77 -17.91 9.05 -8.12
CA SER A 77 -17.80 10.06 -7.07
C SER A 77 -17.19 11.36 -7.60
N GLU A 78 -17.34 12.45 -6.85
CA GLU A 78 -16.82 13.76 -7.22
C GLU A 78 -15.29 13.78 -7.15
N LEU A 79 -14.61 14.06 -8.26
CA LEU A 79 -13.15 14.19 -8.28
C LEU A 79 -12.73 15.52 -7.64
N VAL A 80 -11.93 15.45 -6.57
CA VAL A 80 -11.44 16.62 -5.83
C VAL A 80 -9.98 16.92 -6.15
N LYS A 81 -9.18 15.89 -6.43
CA LYS A 81 -7.76 16.05 -6.73
C LYS A 81 -7.24 14.98 -7.68
N GLU A 82 -6.39 15.39 -8.60
CA GLU A 82 -5.63 14.51 -9.48
C GLU A 82 -4.17 14.96 -9.51
N ASP A 83 -3.28 14.09 -9.02
CA ASP A 83 -1.82 14.25 -9.14
C ASP A 83 -1.25 13.10 -10.00
N THR A 84 0.07 13.07 -10.22
CA THR A 84 0.74 12.02 -11.02
C THR A 84 0.44 10.61 -10.51
N ASP A 85 0.51 10.38 -9.21
CA ASP A 85 0.41 9.08 -8.53
C ASP A 85 -0.85 8.94 -7.65
N LEU A 86 -1.81 9.87 -7.77
CA LEU A 86 -2.98 9.93 -6.88
C LEU A 86 -4.24 10.43 -7.61
N LEU A 87 -5.37 9.80 -7.31
CA LEU A 87 -6.70 10.38 -7.48
C LEU A 87 -7.38 10.46 -6.11
N VAL A 88 -8.06 11.58 -5.85
CA VAL A 88 -8.86 11.79 -4.65
C VAL A 88 -10.26 12.19 -5.05
N TYR A 89 -11.24 11.45 -4.55
CA TYR A 89 -12.65 11.74 -4.72
C TYR A 89 -13.30 12.03 -3.37
N LYS A 90 -14.41 12.78 -3.37
CA LYS A 90 -15.28 12.95 -2.21
C LYS A 90 -16.43 11.97 -2.31
N GLY A 91 -16.74 11.30 -1.21
CA GLY A 91 -17.85 10.36 -1.17
C GLY A 91 -18.29 10.00 0.25
N ASN A 92 -19.02 8.91 0.36
CA ASN A 92 -19.54 8.40 1.62
C ASN A 92 -19.31 6.88 1.69
N VAL A 93 -18.98 6.39 2.89
CA VAL A 93 -18.90 4.96 3.19
C VAL A 93 -19.47 4.72 4.57
N ALA A 94 -20.40 3.76 4.69
CA ALA A 94 -21.07 3.46 5.97
C ALA A 94 -21.71 4.70 6.63
N GLU A 95 -22.30 5.58 5.83
CA GLU A 95 -22.90 6.87 6.25
C GLU A 95 -21.87 7.91 6.74
N LEU A 96 -20.57 7.63 6.66
CA LEU A 96 -19.50 8.57 7.01
C LEU A 96 -18.96 9.25 5.75
N ASN A 97 -18.88 10.58 5.77
CA ASN A 97 -18.21 11.34 4.73
C ASN A 97 -16.73 10.97 4.71
N CYS A 98 -16.18 10.80 3.51
CA CYS A 98 -14.80 10.41 3.33
C CYS A 98 -14.18 10.97 2.05
N TYR A 99 -12.85 11.01 2.06
CA TYR A 99 -12.09 11.00 0.83
C TYR A 99 -11.83 9.54 0.40
N ILE A 100 -12.04 9.28 -0.89
CA ILE A 100 -11.75 8.02 -1.56
C ILE A 100 -10.47 8.22 -2.36
N LEU A 101 -9.39 7.56 -1.96
CA LEU A 101 -8.08 7.73 -2.58
C LEU A 101 -7.74 6.49 -3.40
N TYR A 102 -7.19 6.72 -4.59
CA TYR A 102 -6.56 5.72 -5.43
C TYR A 102 -5.10 6.09 -5.63
N ILE A 103 -4.20 5.22 -5.18
CA ILE A 103 -2.75 5.46 -5.20
C ILE A 103 -2.11 4.54 -6.24
N PHE A 104 -1.28 5.15 -7.07
CA PHE A 104 -0.65 4.51 -8.22
C PHE A 104 0.87 4.45 -8.06
N VAL A 105 1.48 3.37 -8.52
CA VAL A 105 2.94 3.24 -8.67
C VAL A 105 3.22 2.77 -10.08
N ASP A 106 4.09 3.47 -10.79
CA ASP A 106 4.39 3.22 -12.21
C ASP A 106 3.12 3.14 -13.08
N GLY A 107 2.12 3.97 -12.76
CA GLY A 107 0.83 4.04 -13.48
C GLY A 107 -0.17 2.94 -13.12
N LEU A 108 0.16 2.04 -12.20
CA LEU A 108 -0.68 0.91 -11.78
C LEU A 108 -1.34 1.17 -10.43
N LEU A 109 -2.63 0.89 -10.30
CA LEU A 109 -3.35 0.97 -9.03
C LEU A 109 -2.82 -0.08 -8.06
N VAL A 110 -2.25 0.37 -6.94
CA VAL A 110 -1.67 -0.51 -5.90
C VAL A 110 -2.37 -0.42 -4.55
N ARG A 111 -3.07 0.69 -4.29
CA ARG A 111 -3.74 0.92 -3.02
C ARG A 111 -4.99 1.79 -3.19
N GLY A 112 -6.05 1.40 -2.50
CA GLY A 112 -7.27 2.18 -2.29
C GLY A 112 -7.41 2.59 -0.84
N LYS A 113 -7.97 3.76 -0.54
CA LYS A 113 -8.27 4.17 0.83
C LYS A 113 -9.61 4.87 0.96
N TYR A 114 -10.24 4.68 2.10
CA TYR A 114 -11.21 5.61 2.67
C TYR A 114 -10.53 6.37 3.81
N VAL A 115 -10.52 7.69 3.74
CA VAL A 115 -10.11 8.56 4.86
C VAL A 115 -11.35 9.29 5.32
N ILE A 116 -11.81 9.00 6.53
CA ILE A 116 -13.03 9.58 7.09
C ILE A 116 -12.77 11.04 7.44
N ILE A 117 -13.72 11.92 7.09
CA ILE A 117 -13.62 13.38 7.26
C ILE A 117 -14.76 13.94 8.13
N GLU A 118 -15.35 13.11 8.97
CA GLU A 118 -16.31 13.55 9.98
C GLU A 118 -15.64 14.40 11.06
N GLU A 119 -16.35 15.43 11.50
CA GLU A 119 -15.94 16.30 12.60
C GLU A 119 -16.81 16.02 13.83
N HIS A 120 -16.18 15.68 14.95
CA HIS A 120 -16.88 15.38 16.19
C HIS A 120 -16.49 16.35 17.31
N SER A 121 -17.50 16.90 18.00
CA SER A 121 -17.26 17.68 19.22
C SER A 121 -16.75 16.81 20.36
N ASN A 122 -17.24 15.57 20.44
CA ASN A 122 -16.75 14.56 21.37
C ASN A 122 -15.76 13.63 20.66
N ARG A 123 -14.49 13.66 21.08
CA ARG A 123 -13.43 12.84 20.45
C ARG A 123 -13.67 11.33 20.59
N ASN A 124 -14.48 10.89 21.55
CA ASN A 124 -14.84 9.46 21.66
C ASN A 124 -15.74 8.99 20.51
N ASP A 125 -16.39 9.89 19.77
CA ASP A 125 -17.25 9.51 18.65
C ASP A 125 -16.44 8.93 17.48
N TYR A 126 -15.17 9.34 17.31
CA TYR A 126 -14.25 8.69 16.37
C TYR A 126 -14.00 7.21 16.72
N ILE A 127 -14.01 6.85 18.01
CA ILE A 127 -13.89 5.45 18.46
C ILE A 127 -15.17 4.69 18.11
N SER A 128 -16.34 5.33 18.25
CA SER A 128 -17.63 4.76 17.84
C SER A 128 -17.66 4.48 16.34
N ASP A 129 -17.21 5.43 15.50
CA ASP A 129 -17.12 5.26 14.05
C ASP A 129 -16.14 4.15 13.66
N SER A 130 -14.98 4.09 14.33
CA SER A 130 -14.02 3.00 14.12
C SER A 130 -14.65 1.64 14.42
N LYS A 131 -15.43 1.51 15.50
CA LYS A 131 -16.15 0.27 15.83
C LYS A 131 -17.23 -0.05 14.78
N LYS A 132 -17.98 0.94 14.28
CA LYS A 132 -18.95 0.77 13.19
C LYS A 132 -18.30 0.19 11.95
N LEU A 133 -17.20 0.81 11.49
CA LEU A 133 -16.45 0.34 10.32
C LEU A 133 -15.87 -1.06 10.52
N LYS A 134 -15.31 -1.34 11.71
CA LYS A 134 -14.79 -2.67 12.05
C LYS A 134 -15.86 -3.75 11.93
N ASN A 135 -17.06 -3.51 12.46
CA ASN A 135 -18.16 -4.47 12.41
C ASN A 135 -18.56 -4.77 10.96
N LEU A 136 -18.71 -3.74 10.12
CA LEU A 136 -19.02 -3.91 8.69
C LEU A 136 -17.92 -4.67 7.93
N LEU A 137 -16.65 -4.36 8.21
CA LEU A 137 -15.52 -5.09 7.63
C LEU A 137 -15.51 -6.55 8.09
N GLN A 138 -15.83 -6.83 9.35
CA GLN A 138 -15.93 -8.19 9.89
C GLN A 138 -17.11 -8.97 9.29
N GLU A 139 -18.23 -8.34 8.99
CA GLU A 139 -19.34 -8.99 8.27
C GLU A 139 -18.91 -9.43 6.86
N LYS A 140 -18.19 -8.53 6.16
CA LYS A 140 -17.71 -8.74 4.80
C LYS A 140 -16.56 -9.74 4.70
N TYR A 141 -15.52 -9.58 5.52
CA TYR A 141 -14.26 -10.34 5.45
C TYR A 141 -14.09 -11.39 6.54
N LYS A 142 -15.11 -11.57 7.39
CA LYS A 142 -15.09 -12.49 8.54
C LYS A 142 -14.05 -12.07 9.57
N LYS A 143 -13.51 -13.04 10.32
CA LYS A 143 -12.60 -12.79 11.43
C LYS A 143 -11.32 -12.09 10.95
N PRO A 144 -10.88 -10.99 11.60
CA PRO A 144 -9.62 -10.34 11.27
C PRO A 144 -8.41 -11.24 11.54
N SER A 145 -7.33 -11.04 10.78
CA SER A 145 -6.02 -11.65 11.03
C SER A 145 -5.31 -11.02 12.22
N LYS A 146 -5.59 -9.75 12.50
CA LYS A 146 -5.03 -8.99 13.62
C LYS A 146 -6.06 -8.00 14.15
N ASP A 147 -6.17 -7.85 15.47
CA ASP A 147 -7.08 -6.90 16.11
C ASP A 147 -6.44 -6.43 17.42
N GLU A 148 -5.86 -5.23 17.40
CA GLU A 148 -5.01 -4.72 18.47
C GLU A 148 -5.38 -3.29 18.86
N ILE A 149 -5.24 -3.02 20.16
CA ILE A 149 -5.32 -1.70 20.77
C ILE A 149 -3.95 -1.45 21.41
N TYR A 150 -3.25 -0.45 20.93
CA TYR A 150 -1.92 -0.10 21.45
C TYR A 150 -1.99 1.16 22.30
N TRP A 151 -1.44 1.07 23.50
CA TRP A 151 -1.14 2.21 24.35
C TRP A 151 0.34 2.51 24.28
N LYS A 152 0.73 3.58 23.57
CA LYS A 152 2.10 4.11 23.56
C LYS A 152 2.44 4.89 24.84
N ASN A 153 1.42 5.44 25.48
CA ASN A 153 1.49 6.13 26.76
C ASN A 153 0.18 5.86 27.51
N ASP A 154 0.24 5.41 28.75
CA ASP A 154 -0.92 4.95 29.52
C ASP A 154 -1.55 6.00 30.43
N LEU A 155 -1.15 7.28 30.33
CA LEU A 155 -1.67 8.39 31.13
C LEU A 155 -3.20 8.45 31.22
N TYR A 156 -3.90 8.08 30.14
CA TYR A 156 -5.38 8.11 30.05
C TYR A 156 -6.01 6.72 29.98
N ARG A 157 -5.26 5.65 30.25
CA ARG A 157 -5.70 4.26 30.03
C ARG A 157 -6.97 3.93 30.82
N ASP A 158 -7.00 4.35 32.08
CA ASP A 158 -8.09 4.03 33.00
C ASP A 158 -9.26 5.05 32.94
N GLU A 159 -9.14 6.07 32.09
CA GLU A 159 -10.13 7.13 31.91
C GLU A 159 -10.81 7.04 30.53
N TYR A 160 -11.83 6.19 30.40
CA TYR A 160 -12.52 5.99 29.12
C TYR A 160 -13.01 7.28 28.45
N GLN A 161 -13.45 8.27 29.25
CA GLN A 161 -13.90 9.57 28.74
C GLN A 161 -12.77 10.35 28.05
N SER A 162 -11.52 10.03 28.35
CA SER A 162 -10.31 10.66 27.81
C SER A 162 -9.70 9.88 26.64
N TRP A 163 -10.27 8.75 26.22
CA TRP A 163 -9.65 7.89 25.20
C TRP A 163 -9.55 8.54 23.82
N GLY A 164 -10.58 9.25 23.36
CA GLY A 164 -10.52 10.00 22.11
C GLY A 164 -9.47 11.11 22.15
N PHE A 165 -9.28 11.73 23.33
CA PHE A 165 -8.17 12.66 23.54
C PHE A 165 -6.82 11.95 23.49
N ALA A 166 -6.69 10.77 24.10
CA ALA A 166 -5.50 9.94 24.03
C ALA A 166 -5.17 9.54 22.58
N VAL A 167 -6.16 9.26 21.73
CA VAL A 167 -5.96 9.04 20.29
C VAL A 167 -5.37 10.29 19.64
N SER A 168 -5.96 11.47 19.89
CA SER A 168 -5.49 12.74 19.31
C SER A 168 -4.04 13.12 19.70
N LEU A 169 -3.58 12.62 20.86
CA LEU A 169 -2.20 12.79 21.33
C LEU A 169 -1.25 11.68 20.82
N GLY A 170 -1.76 10.68 20.10
CA GLY A 170 -0.99 9.52 19.65
C GLY A 170 -0.66 8.52 20.77
N HIS A 171 -1.29 8.64 21.93
CA HIS A 171 -1.13 7.72 23.06
C HIS A 171 -1.87 6.41 22.84
N LEU A 172 -3.02 6.45 22.15
CA LEU A 172 -3.89 5.31 21.88
C LEU A 172 -4.03 5.10 20.37
N VAL A 173 -3.90 3.84 19.93
CA VAL A 173 -4.10 3.43 18.54
C VAL A 173 -4.98 2.19 18.48
N TYR A 174 -6.00 2.21 17.62
CA TYR A 174 -6.74 1.01 17.24
C TYR A 174 -6.27 0.55 15.86
N PHE A 175 -6.03 -0.74 15.71
CA PHE A 175 -5.61 -1.33 14.45
C PHE A 175 -6.23 -2.70 14.26
N THR A 176 -6.90 -2.90 13.13
CA THR A 176 -7.45 -4.19 12.75
C THR A 176 -7.03 -4.52 11.32
N GLU A 177 -6.56 -5.74 11.08
CA GLU A 177 -6.11 -6.23 9.78
C GLU A 177 -6.99 -7.41 9.34
N TRP A 178 -7.32 -7.44 8.05
CA TRP A 178 -7.83 -8.61 7.34
C TRP A 178 -6.93 -8.92 6.15
N LYS A 179 -6.88 -10.19 5.78
CA LYS A 179 -6.11 -10.67 4.63
C LYS A 179 -7.02 -11.46 3.70
N THR A 180 -7.00 -11.10 2.43
CA THR A 180 -7.50 -11.93 1.33
C THR A 180 -6.31 -12.42 0.51
N PRO A 181 -6.49 -13.37 -0.43
CA PRO A 181 -5.39 -13.80 -1.31
C PRO A 181 -4.76 -12.63 -2.10
N THR A 182 -5.54 -11.61 -2.39
CA THR A 182 -5.21 -10.50 -3.31
C THR A 182 -4.93 -9.18 -2.59
N THR A 183 -5.40 -9.03 -1.35
CA THR A 183 -5.50 -7.73 -0.68
C THR A 183 -5.23 -7.82 0.83
N ASP A 184 -4.31 -6.97 1.31
CA ASP A 184 -4.18 -6.64 2.74
C ASP A 184 -5.14 -5.48 3.05
N ILE A 185 -5.99 -5.63 4.07
CA ILE A 185 -7.01 -4.63 4.44
C ILE A 185 -6.73 -4.18 5.87
N ASN A 186 -6.57 -2.86 6.08
CA ASN A 186 -6.26 -2.29 7.38
C ASN A 186 -7.29 -1.24 7.77
N LEU A 187 -7.86 -1.36 8.97
CA LEU A 187 -8.58 -0.29 9.65
C LEU A 187 -7.68 0.30 10.72
N GLY A 188 -7.52 1.62 10.71
CA GLY A 188 -6.73 2.35 11.70
C GLY A 188 -7.46 3.55 12.26
N LEU A 189 -7.42 3.70 13.59
CA LEU A 189 -7.73 4.93 14.30
C LEU A 189 -6.49 5.34 15.10
N TYR A 190 -5.91 6.47 14.73
CA TYR A 190 -4.68 6.99 15.32
C TYR A 190 -4.69 8.51 15.23
N GLY A 191 -3.78 9.17 15.95
CA GLY A 191 -3.66 10.62 15.90
C GLY A 191 -2.29 11.09 16.32
N GLU A 192 -2.05 12.37 16.09
CA GLU A 192 -0.89 13.13 16.53
C GLU A 192 -1.25 14.61 16.51
N ASN A 193 -0.59 15.43 17.34
CA ASN A 193 -0.78 16.89 17.35
C ASN A 193 -2.25 17.34 17.46
N TYR A 194 -3.06 16.63 18.24
CA TYR A 194 -4.49 16.88 18.46
C TYR A 194 -5.41 16.53 17.27
N ASP A 195 -4.86 16.03 16.17
CA ASP A 195 -5.60 15.55 15.02
C ASP A 195 -5.83 14.04 15.11
N ILE A 196 -7.02 13.61 14.70
CA ILE A 196 -7.42 12.20 14.66
C ILE A 196 -7.62 11.78 13.21
N THR A 197 -7.01 10.66 12.84
CA THR A 197 -7.20 10.00 11.55
C THR A 197 -7.91 8.67 11.74
N LEU A 198 -9.05 8.52 11.06
CA LEU A 198 -9.75 7.25 10.88
C LEU A 198 -9.70 6.87 9.40
N ALA A 199 -9.12 5.71 9.09
CA ALA A 199 -8.96 5.28 7.71
C ALA A 199 -9.11 3.76 7.54
N VAL A 200 -9.63 3.37 6.37
CA VAL A 200 -9.61 1.99 5.87
C VAL A 200 -8.73 1.95 4.63
N GLU A 201 -7.74 1.07 4.61
CA GLU A 201 -6.79 0.92 3.51
C GLU A 201 -6.88 -0.48 2.91
N TYR A 202 -6.89 -0.54 1.58
CA TYR A 202 -6.86 -1.76 0.78
C TYR A 202 -5.58 -1.76 -0.04
N ILE A 203 -4.71 -2.76 0.14
CA ILE A 203 -3.36 -2.79 -0.42
C ILE A 203 -3.19 -4.07 -1.23
N SER A 204 -2.78 -3.94 -2.48
CA SER A 204 -2.49 -5.11 -3.33
C SER A 204 -1.33 -5.94 -2.78
N THR A 205 -1.56 -7.25 -2.57
CA THR A 205 -0.48 -8.18 -2.20
C THR A 205 0.53 -8.34 -3.33
N LYS A 206 0.07 -8.32 -4.58
CA LYS A 206 0.91 -8.45 -5.80
C LYS A 206 1.86 -7.26 -5.98
N TYR A 207 1.39 -6.05 -5.72
CA TYR A 207 2.15 -4.82 -5.99
C TYR A 207 2.79 -4.19 -4.74
N LYS A 208 2.68 -4.83 -3.57
CA LYS A 208 3.25 -4.35 -2.30
C LYS A 208 4.74 -4.01 -2.40
N GLY A 209 5.52 -4.85 -3.08
CA GLY A 209 6.96 -4.62 -3.28
C GLY A 209 7.28 -3.37 -4.11
N LEU A 210 6.45 -3.03 -5.10
CA LEU A 210 6.60 -1.79 -5.89
C LEU A 210 6.37 -0.57 -5.01
N GLU A 211 5.33 -0.61 -4.17
CA GLU A 211 5.00 0.49 -3.28
C GLU A 211 6.09 0.74 -2.22
N GLU A 212 6.62 -0.32 -1.63
CA GLU A 212 7.74 -0.23 -0.68
C GLU A 212 9.00 0.34 -1.32
N ALA A 213 9.33 -0.07 -2.54
CA ALA A 213 10.46 0.45 -3.30
C ALA A 213 10.29 1.95 -3.62
N ALA A 214 9.10 2.36 -4.05
CA ALA A 214 8.77 3.75 -4.34
C ALA A 214 8.89 4.62 -3.08
N LYS A 215 8.39 4.16 -1.92
CA LYS A 215 8.54 4.85 -0.62
C LYS A 215 10.01 5.03 -0.24
N LYS A 216 10.82 3.97 -0.36
CA LYS A 216 12.26 4.04 -0.07
C LYS A 216 13.00 5.03 -0.99
N LYS A 217 12.68 5.07 -2.28
CA LYS A 217 13.26 6.03 -3.23
C LYS A 217 12.92 7.47 -2.86
N LYS A 218 11.65 7.75 -2.52
CA LYS A 218 11.16 9.07 -2.11
C LYS A 218 11.75 9.53 -0.77
N ALA A 219 12.00 8.62 0.16
CA ALA A 219 12.68 8.94 1.42
C ALA A 219 14.14 9.35 1.17
N LYS A 220 14.86 8.59 0.33
CA LYS A 220 16.25 8.90 -0.04
C LYS A 220 16.41 10.21 -0.78
N SER A 221 15.45 10.61 -1.61
CA SER A 221 15.53 11.88 -2.37
C SER A 221 15.28 13.13 -1.51
N LYS A 222 14.89 12.96 -0.24
CA LYS A 222 14.63 14.06 0.70
C LYS A 222 15.80 14.26 1.70
N LEU A 223 16.81 13.41 1.64
CA LEU A 223 18.08 13.54 2.35
C LEU A 223 19.11 14.16 1.41
#